data_AF-A0A917MBH3-F1
#
_entry.id   AF-A0A917MBH3-F1
#
_cell.length_a   1.000
_cell.length_b   1.000
_cell.length_c   1.000
_cell.angle_alpha   90.00
_cell.angle_beta   90.00
_cell.angle_gamma   90.00
#
_symmetry.space_group_name_H-M   'P 1'
#
loop_
_entity.id
_entity.type
_entity.pdbx_description
1 polymer ?
#
loop_
_entity_poly.entity_id
_entity_poly.type
_entity_poly.pdbx_seq_one_letter_code
_entity_poly.pdbx_strand_id
1 'polypeptide(L)'
;MATKKAAKKSSKKTTHKKTAGKKSATKKAATKKSASKKTSAKKSTSARKYGKAAGKSVEREMKAMKQGKLKSGRSGKKVTSRKQAIAIGLSEARRAGAKVPKKKS
;
A
#
# COMPACT_ATOMS: atom_id res chain seq x y z
N MET A 1 43.59 -9.96 -11.20
CA MET A 1 43.68 -11.44 -11.17
C MET A 1 44.16 -11.86 -9.79
N ALA A 2 43.32 -12.50 -8.98
CA ALA A 2 43.71 -13.34 -7.84
C ALA A 2 42.50 -14.15 -7.38
N THR A 3 42.65 -15.46 -7.45
CA THR A 3 41.67 -16.50 -7.17
C THR A 3 41.54 -16.75 -5.66
N LYS A 4 40.32 -17.03 -5.15
CA LYS A 4 40.12 -18.18 -4.26
C LYS A 4 38.64 -18.55 -4.06
N LYS A 5 38.36 -19.77 -4.50
CA LYS A 5 37.24 -20.68 -4.24
C LYS A 5 37.26 -21.14 -2.78
N ALA A 6 36.09 -21.29 -2.14
CA ALA A 6 35.80 -22.38 -1.21
C ALA A 6 34.33 -22.36 -0.73
N ALA A 7 33.58 -23.38 -1.12
CA ALA A 7 32.37 -23.81 -0.44
C ALA A 7 32.74 -24.61 0.82
N LYS A 8 31.97 -24.50 1.92
CA LYS A 8 31.84 -25.62 2.87
C LYS A 8 30.50 -25.61 3.61
N LYS A 9 29.81 -26.71 3.42
CA LYS A 9 28.62 -27.23 4.10
C LYS A 9 29.07 -27.84 5.45
N SER A 10 28.38 -27.53 6.55
CA SER A 10 28.40 -28.35 7.78
C SER A 10 27.17 -28.01 8.63
N SER A 11 26.10 -28.79 8.63
CA SER A 11 25.92 -30.03 9.40
C SER A 11 26.19 -29.86 10.91
N LYS A 12 25.13 -29.57 11.69
CA LYS A 12 25.04 -30.15 13.04
C LYS A 12 23.59 -30.49 13.39
N LYS A 13 23.36 -31.79 13.24
CA LYS A 13 22.29 -32.63 13.78
C LYS A 13 22.18 -32.44 15.30
N THR A 14 20.99 -32.16 15.81
CA THR A 14 20.60 -32.47 17.19
C THR A 14 19.35 -33.34 17.16
N THR A 15 19.46 -34.43 17.90
CA THR A 15 18.59 -35.60 17.96
C THR A 15 17.57 -35.43 19.06
N HIS A 16 16.27 -35.63 18.81
CA HIS A 16 15.36 -36.12 19.86
C HIS A 16 14.32 -37.10 19.29
N LYS A 17 14.64 -38.37 19.53
CA LYS A 17 13.80 -39.44 20.10
C LYS A 17 12.37 -39.62 19.57
N LYS A 18 12.26 -40.66 18.76
CA LYS A 18 11.08 -41.48 18.44
C LYS A 18 10.43 -42.06 19.70
N THR A 19 9.12 -41.89 19.88
CA THR A 19 8.23 -42.89 20.51
C THR A 19 6.88 -42.90 19.81
N ALA A 20 6.53 -44.06 19.28
CA ALA A 20 5.27 -44.35 18.61
C ALA A 20 4.12 -44.51 19.63
N GLY A 21 2.92 -44.05 19.28
CA GLY A 21 1.71 -44.24 20.07
C GLY A 21 0.46 -44.11 19.19
N LYS A 22 -0.24 -45.23 19.05
CA LYS A 22 -1.37 -45.53 18.14
C LYS A 22 -2.60 -44.58 18.27
N LYS A 23 -3.16 -44.23 17.11
CA LYS A 23 -4.55 -44.48 16.65
C LYS A 23 -5.69 -44.30 17.67
N SER A 24 -6.55 -43.31 17.47
CA SER A 24 -8.01 -43.51 17.57
C SER A 24 -8.76 -42.46 16.73
N ALA A 25 -9.70 -42.96 15.94
CA ALA A 25 -10.53 -42.18 15.04
C ALA A 25 -11.82 -41.76 15.75
N THR A 26 -12.27 -40.52 15.58
CA THR A 26 -13.71 -40.19 15.62
C THR A 26 -14.02 -38.83 14.99
N LYS A 27 -14.91 -38.88 13.98
CA LYS A 27 -15.99 -37.93 13.69
C LYS A 27 -15.68 -36.60 12.96
N LYS A 28 -15.76 -36.71 11.63
CA LYS A 28 -16.63 -35.93 10.72
C LYS A 28 -17.72 -35.12 11.43
N ALA A 29 -17.70 -33.79 11.30
CA ALA A 29 -18.87 -32.94 11.03
C ALA A 29 -18.50 -31.44 10.92
N ALA A 30 -18.99 -30.80 9.85
CA ALA A 30 -19.44 -29.41 9.76
C ALA A 30 -18.71 -28.35 10.62
N THR A 31 -18.02 -27.37 10.06
CA THR A 31 -18.68 -26.24 9.39
C THR A 31 -17.62 -25.37 8.70
N LYS A 32 -17.91 -24.96 7.47
CA LYS A 32 -17.16 -23.91 6.77
C LYS A 32 -17.34 -22.59 7.52
N LYS A 33 -16.34 -22.11 8.27
CA LYS A 33 -16.33 -20.71 8.75
C LYS A 33 -15.56 -19.84 7.76
N SER A 34 -16.32 -19.46 6.75
CA SER A 34 -16.14 -18.44 5.73
C SER A 34 -15.05 -17.38 6.01
N ALA A 35 -14.25 -17.19 4.96
CA ALA A 35 -13.46 -16.03 4.65
C ALA A 35 -14.08 -14.68 5.04
N SER A 36 -13.20 -13.76 5.43
CA SER A 36 -13.25 -12.34 5.06
C SER A 36 -14.65 -11.69 5.04
N LYS A 37 -15.07 -11.15 6.19
CA LYS A 37 -16.02 -10.03 6.19
C LYS A 37 -15.35 -8.81 6.81
N LYS A 38 -14.34 -8.27 6.10
CA LYS A 38 -14.05 -6.83 6.19
C LYS A 38 -15.35 -6.14 5.79
N THR A 39 -16.02 -5.54 6.76
CA THR A 39 -17.21 -4.72 6.54
C THR A 39 -16.85 -3.65 5.51
N SER A 40 -17.30 -3.85 4.29
CA SER A 40 -17.28 -2.84 3.24
C SER A 40 -18.14 -1.70 3.74
N ALA A 41 -17.49 -0.70 4.36
CA ALA A 41 -18.13 0.50 4.85
C ALA A 41 -18.82 1.18 3.67
N LYS A 42 -20.12 0.91 3.51
CA LYS A 42 -21.03 1.61 2.61
C LYS A 42 -21.09 3.05 3.09
N LYS A 43 -20.14 3.88 2.64
CA LYS A 43 -20.11 5.28 3.01
C LYS A 43 -21.12 6.03 2.14
N SER A 44 -22.19 6.45 2.80
CA SER A 44 -23.28 7.28 2.30
C SER A 44 -22.80 8.40 1.38
N THR A 45 -23.46 8.43 0.23
CA THR A 45 -23.24 9.23 -0.96
C THR A 45 -23.80 10.64 -0.77
N SER A 46 -22.98 11.55 -0.25
CA SER A 46 -23.01 12.93 -0.77
C SER A 46 -22.17 12.91 -2.05
N ALA A 47 -22.78 13.24 -3.19
CA ALA A 47 -22.15 13.18 -4.52
C ALA A 47 -21.12 14.29 -4.70
N ARG A 48 -20.04 14.27 -3.91
CA ARG A 48 -18.93 15.20 -4.06
C ARG A 48 -18.33 15.05 -5.47
N LYS A 49 -18.08 16.19 -6.11
CA LYS A 49 -17.38 16.30 -7.39
C LYS A 49 -15.97 15.69 -7.35
N TYR A 50 -15.33 15.72 -6.18
CA TYR A 50 -14.02 15.11 -5.93
C TYR A 50 -14.13 14.02 -4.85
N GLY A 51 -13.44 12.91 -5.07
CA GLY A 51 -13.34 11.81 -4.09
C GLY A 51 -12.48 12.17 -2.87
N LYS A 52 -12.66 11.44 -1.77
CA LYS A 52 -11.83 11.61 -0.55
C LYS A 52 -10.35 11.42 -0.82
N ALA A 53 -9.98 10.47 -1.68
CA ALA A 53 -8.59 10.24 -2.07
C ALA A 53 -7.96 11.48 -2.73
N ALA A 54 -8.69 12.14 -3.64
CA ALA A 54 -8.22 13.36 -4.27
C ALA A 54 -8.01 14.50 -3.25
N GLY A 55 -8.93 14.65 -2.30
CA GLY A 55 -8.77 15.62 -1.20
C GLY A 55 -7.52 15.36 -0.36
N LYS A 56 -7.24 14.09 -0.02
CA LYS A 56 -6.05 13.70 0.76
C LYS A 56 -4.74 13.99 0.01
N SER A 57 -4.69 13.73 -1.30
CA SER A 57 -3.52 14.07 -2.13
C SER A 57 -3.26 15.59 -2.12
N VAL A 58 -4.31 16.40 -2.35
CA VAL A 58 -4.17 17.87 -2.31
C VAL A 58 -3.74 18.35 -0.92
N GLU A 59 -4.29 17.78 0.15
CA GLU A 59 -3.89 18.13 1.51
C GLU A 59 -2.41 17.85 1.78
N ARG A 60 -1.91 16.69 1.35
CA ARG A 60 -0.49 16.31 1.46
C ARG A 60 0.40 17.31 0.73
N GLU A 61 0.09 17.61 -0.52
CA GLU A 61 0.88 18.56 -1.33
C GLU A 61 0.84 19.97 -0.75
N MET A 62 -0.32 20.40 -0.23
CA MET A 62 -0.47 21.68 0.46
C MET A 62 0.40 21.76 1.72
N LYS A 63 0.49 20.68 2.51
CA LYS A 63 1.39 20.62 3.67
C LYS A 63 2.86 20.68 3.24
N ALA A 64 3.24 19.94 2.20
CA ALA A 64 4.61 19.97 1.66
C ALA A 64 5.00 21.36 1.13
N MET A 65 4.06 22.06 0.49
CA MET A 65 4.25 23.45 0.04
C MET A 65 4.44 24.40 1.22
N LYS A 66 3.58 24.32 2.25
CA LYS A 66 3.71 25.14 3.48
C LYS A 66 5.04 24.91 4.20
N GLN A 67 5.61 23.70 4.11
CA GLN A 67 6.93 23.36 4.63
C GLN A 67 8.09 23.78 3.71
N GLY A 68 7.83 24.33 2.52
CA GLY A 68 8.86 24.70 1.55
C GLY A 68 9.57 23.52 0.87
N LYS A 69 9.00 22.31 0.96
CA LYS A 69 9.58 21.06 0.45
C LYS A 69 9.08 20.68 -0.94
N LEU A 70 7.91 21.19 -1.34
CA LEU A 70 7.30 20.86 -2.63
C LEU A 70 8.13 21.41 -3.81
N LYS A 71 8.49 20.54 -4.76
CA LYS A 71 9.20 20.89 -6.00
C LYS A 71 8.37 20.60 -7.25
N SER A 72 8.60 21.36 -8.31
CA SER A 72 8.08 21.08 -9.65
C SER A 72 8.83 19.91 -10.28
N GLY A 73 8.14 19.13 -11.13
CA GLY A 73 8.73 17.95 -11.77
C GLY A 73 9.90 18.26 -12.70
N ARG A 74 9.63 18.79 -13.90
CA ARG A 74 10.64 19.01 -14.96
C ARG A 74 11.78 19.96 -14.54
N SER A 75 11.47 20.98 -13.73
CA SER A 75 12.39 22.08 -13.43
C SER A 75 12.99 22.04 -12.02
N GLY A 76 12.51 21.17 -11.12
CA GLY A 76 13.03 21.05 -9.74
C GLY A 76 12.86 22.30 -8.87
N LYS A 77 12.21 23.35 -9.38
CA LYS A 77 11.98 24.63 -8.71
C LYS A 77 11.02 24.44 -7.54
N LYS A 78 11.21 25.21 -6.46
CA LYS A 78 10.27 25.18 -5.32
C LYS A 78 8.92 25.72 -5.76
N VAL A 79 7.85 25.06 -5.34
CA VAL A 79 6.48 25.53 -5.60
C VAL A 79 6.15 26.64 -4.63
N THR A 80 5.93 27.83 -5.16
CA THR A 80 5.61 29.03 -4.39
C THR A 80 4.11 29.31 -4.34
N SER A 81 3.36 28.86 -5.35
CA SER A 81 1.94 29.18 -5.48
C SER A 81 1.02 28.04 -5.02
N ARG A 82 -0.01 28.40 -4.25
CA ARG A 82 -1.07 27.48 -3.80
C ARG A 82 -1.79 26.82 -4.96
N LYS A 83 -2.06 27.56 -6.04
CA LYS A 83 -2.70 27.05 -7.26
C LYS A 83 -1.88 25.90 -7.86
N GLN A 84 -0.55 26.05 -7.92
CA GLN A 84 0.33 25.02 -8.45
C GLN A 84 0.39 23.78 -7.55
N ALA A 85 0.43 23.93 -6.22
CA ALA A 85 0.36 22.80 -5.31
C ALA A 85 -0.95 21.99 -5.46
N ILE A 86 -2.09 22.69 -5.60
CA ILE A 86 -3.38 22.05 -5.88
C ILE A 86 -3.35 21.32 -7.24
N ALA A 87 -2.76 21.95 -8.26
CA ALA A 87 -2.65 21.33 -9.59
C ALA A 87 -1.79 20.06 -9.58
N ILE A 88 -0.70 20.05 -8.81
CA ILE A 88 0.14 18.87 -8.60
C ILE A 88 -0.67 17.79 -7.89
N GLY A 89 -1.30 18.10 -6.76
CA GLY A 89 -2.12 17.15 -5.99
C GLY A 89 -3.29 16.57 -6.79
N LEU A 90 -3.96 17.37 -7.62
CA LEU A 90 -5.02 16.89 -8.51
C LEU A 90 -4.49 16.03 -9.66
N SER A 91 -3.28 16.30 -10.15
CA SER A 91 -2.64 15.49 -11.20
C SER A 91 -2.17 14.13 -10.66
N GLU A 92 -1.62 14.10 -9.44
CA GLU A 92 -1.32 12.86 -8.73
C GLU A 92 -2.58 12.05 -8.45
N ALA A 93 -3.64 12.71 -7.98
CA ALA A 93 -4.92 12.07 -7.73
C ALA A 93 -5.50 11.42 -9.00
N ARG A 94 -5.41 12.08 -10.16
CA ARG A 94 -5.81 11.49 -11.45
C ARG A 94 -4.97 10.27 -11.81
N ARG A 95 -3.64 10.35 -11.67
CA ARG A 95 -2.73 9.22 -11.94
C ARG A 95 -2.99 8.03 -11.01
N ALA A 96 -3.38 8.29 -9.77
CA ALA A 96 -3.74 7.28 -8.78
C ALA A 96 -5.17 6.71 -8.95
N GLY A 97 -5.93 7.14 -9.97
CA GLY A 97 -7.30 6.66 -10.22
C GLY A 97 -8.34 7.21 -9.25
N ALA A 98 -8.03 8.28 -8.50
CA ALA A 98 -9.02 8.92 -7.64
C ALA A 98 -10.11 9.62 -8.46
N LYS A 99 -11.32 9.72 -7.90
CA LYS A 99 -12.43 10.46 -8.50
C LYS A 99 -12.09 11.95 -8.62
N VAL A 100 -11.69 12.37 -9.82
CA VAL A 100 -11.41 13.74 -10.21
C VAL A 100 -12.09 14.03 -11.54
N PRO A 101 -12.78 15.17 -11.70
CA PRO A 101 -13.37 15.56 -12.98
C PRO A 101 -12.33 15.60 -14.10
N LYS A 102 -12.78 15.16 -15.28
CA LYS A 102 -12.03 15.31 -16.53
C LYS A 102 -11.81 16.80 -16.81
N LYS A 103 -10.69 17.12 -17.47
CA LYS A 103 -10.50 18.47 -18.00
C LYS A 103 -11.59 18.71 -19.04
N LYS A 104 -12.18 19.91 -19.04
CA LYS A 104 -12.96 20.35 -20.19
C LYS A 104 -11.97 20.56 -21.34
N SER A 105 -12.28 19.98 -22.50
CA SER A 105 -11.62 20.26 -23.77
C SER A 105 -11.87 21.70 -24.17
#